data_AF-A0AAW9RV14-F1
#
_entry.id   AF-A0AAW9RV14-F1
#
_cell.length_a   1.000
_cell.length_b   1.000
_cell.length_c   1.000
_cell.angle_alpha   90.00
_cell.angle_beta   90.00
_cell.angle_gamma   90.00
#
_symmetry.space_group_name_H-M   'P 1'
#
loop_
_entity.id
_entity.type
_entity.pdbx_description
1 polymer ?
#
loop_
_entity_poly.entity_id
_entity_poly.type
_entity_poly.pdbx_seq_one_letter_code
_entity_poly.pdbx_strand_id
1 'polypeptide(L)'
;MKLIGTFALVIAVALGSAVSVRPAAAQSCEAMVEQIDEMLRSADLSQEEKDQVMQLRDQGMDQNSRASTDCQTPLSEALAILNGQ
;
A
#
# COMPACT_ATOMS: atom_id res chain seq x y z
N MET A 1 29.49 -34.60 -44.54
CA MET A 1 29.73 -33.56 -43.51
C MET A 1 29.02 -32.29 -43.93
N LYS A 2 28.02 -31.85 -43.17
CA LYS A 2 27.91 -30.50 -42.56
C LYS A 2 26.52 -30.40 -41.93
N LEU A 3 26.51 -30.55 -40.60
CA LEU A 3 25.37 -30.24 -39.75
C LEU A 3 25.12 -28.71 -39.74
N ILE A 4 23.96 -28.38 -39.17
CA ILE A 4 23.62 -27.16 -38.42
C ILE A 4 22.81 -26.10 -39.18
N GLY A 5 21.61 -25.87 -38.66
CA GLY A 5 20.89 -24.59 -38.74
C GLY A 5 19.44 -24.80 -39.18
N THR A 6 18.40 -24.55 -38.40
CA THR A 6 18.25 -23.87 -37.11
C THR A 6 16.91 -24.34 -36.57
N PHE A 7 16.91 -25.02 -35.43
CA PHE A 7 15.68 -25.45 -34.76
C PHE A 7 15.04 -24.28 -34.01
N ALA A 8 13.71 -24.30 -34.02
CA ALA A 8 12.80 -23.73 -33.04
C ALA A 8 12.73 -22.19 -32.95
N LEU A 9 11.77 -21.67 -33.71
CA LEU A 9 10.98 -20.49 -33.37
C LEU A 9 10.44 -20.63 -31.93
N VAL A 10 11.08 -19.97 -30.96
CA VAL A 10 10.54 -19.85 -29.61
C VAL A 10 9.50 -18.72 -29.64
N ILE A 11 8.25 -19.07 -29.92
CA ILE A 11 7.11 -18.22 -29.61
C ILE A 11 6.98 -18.25 -28.08
N ALA A 12 7.65 -17.31 -27.41
CA ALA A 12 7.44 -17.07 -25.99
C ALA A 12 6.06 -16.43 -25.83
N VAL A 13 5.04 -17.27 -25.66
CA VAL A 13 3.74 -16.86 -25.11
C VAL A 13 3.99 -16.51 -23.64
N ALA A 14 4.34 -15.24 -23.39
CA ALA A 14 4.35 -14.68 -22.05
C ALA A 14 2.91 -14.35 -21.64
N LEU A 15 2.07 -15.38 -21.52
CA LEU A 15 0.85 -15.34 -20.70
C LEU A 15 1.26 -15.84 -19.33
N GLY A 16 1.84 -14.96 -18.53
CA GLY A 16 2.40 -15.35 -17.24
C GLY A 16 2.51 -14.16 -16.32
N SER A 17 1.51 -14.04 -15.45
CA SER A 17 1.45 -13.17 -14.29
C SER A 17 1.55 -11.67 -14.58
N ALA A 18 0.39 -11.02 -14.62
CA ALA A 18 0.25 -9.73 -13.97
C ALA A 18 0.61 -9.92 -12.48
N VAL A 19 1.91 -9.99 -12.17
CA VAL A 19 2.39 -9.62 -10.84
C VAL A 19 2.11 -8.12 -10.80
N SER A 20 0.94 -7.77 -10.28
CA SER A 20 0.63 -6.40 -9.91
C SER A 20 1.72 -5.98 -8.93
N VAL A 21 2.79 -5.39 -9.46
CA VAL A 21 3.81 -4.67 -8.71
C VAL A 21 3.07 -3.47 -8.11
N ARG A 22 2.33 -3.73 -7.02
CA ARG A 22 1.84 -2.67 -6.16
C ARG A 22 3.11 -1.94 -5.70
N PRO A 23 3.19 -0.61 -5.91
CA PRO A 23 4.39 0.12 -5.54
C PRO A 23 4.72 -0.15 -4.06
N ALA A 24 6.00 -0.26 -3.71
CA ALA A 24 6.42 -0.52 -2.32
C ALA A 24 5.83 0.51 -1.33
N ALA A 25 5.56 1.74 -1.81
CA ALA A 25 4.83 2.76 -1.07
C ALA A 25 3.42 2.31 -0.67
N ALA A 26 2.69 1.61 -1.55
CA ALA A 26 1.34 1.13 -1.27
C ALA A 26 1.30 0.04 -0.20
N GLN A 27 2.31 -0.84 -0.18
CA GLN A 27 2.47 -1.86 0.88
C GLN A 27 2.80 -1.19 2.22
N SER A 28 3.62 -0.14 2.21
CA SER A 28 3.93 0.61 3.45
C SER A 28 2.71 1.34 4.01
N CYS A 29 1.85 1.88 3.14
CA CYS A 29 0.64 2.57 3.56
C CYS A 29 -0.43 1.61 4.07
N GLU A 30 -0.59 0.42 3.47
CA GLU A 30 -1.45 -0.64 4.03
C GLU A 30 -0.99 -1.05 5.44
N ALA A 31 0.31 -1.27 5.65
CA ALA A 31 0.85 -1.63 6.96
C ALA A 31 0.61 -0.54 8.03
N MET A 32 0.71 0.73 7.66
CA MET A 32 0.40 1.84 8.58
C MET A 32 -1.09 1.94 8.89
N VAL A 33 -1.97 1.72 7.91
CA VAL A 33 -3.42 1.67 8.13
C VAL A 33 -3.79 0.56 9.10
N GLU A 34 -3.20 -0.62 8.93
CA GLU A 34 -3.42 -1.76 9.85
C GLU A 34 -2.97 -1.43 11.27
N GLN A 35 -1.81 -0.77 11.42
CA GLN A 35 -1.32 -0.29 12.71
C GLN A 35 -2.24 0.77 13.34
N ILE A 36 -2.75 1.71 12.55
CA ILE A 36 -3.72 2.72 12.99
C ILE A 36 -5.00 2.04 13.50
N ASP A 37 -5.53 1.05 12.77
CA ASP A 37 -6.74 0.33 13.16
C ASP A 37 -6.55 -0.46 14.47
N GLU A 38 -5.39 -1.09 14.66
CA GLU A 38 -5.06 -1.80 15.90
C GLU A 38 -4.93 -0.84 17.10
N MET A 39 -4.26 0.31 16.91
CA MET A 39 -4.16 1.33 17.94
C MET A 39 -5.50 1.98 18.23
N LEU A 40 -6.31 2.32 17.23
CA LEU A 40 -7.67 2.86 17.40
C LEU A 40 -8.56 1.95 18.25
N ARG A 41 -8.38 0.64 18.13
CA ARG A 41 -9.16 -0.35 18.89
C ARG A 41 -8.79 -0.38 20.38
N SER A 42 -7.56 -0.01 20.72
CA SER A 42 -7.03 -0.05 22.09
C SER A 42 -6.86 1.33 22.73
N ALA A 43 -6.88 2.40 21.94
CA ALA A 43 -6.66 3.75 22.39
C ALA A 43 -7.90 4.33 23.09
N ASP A 44 -7.67 4.93 24.25
CA ASP A 44 -8.67 5.69 25.00
C ASP A 44 -8.76 7.12 24.46
N LEU A 45 -9.12 7.23 23.18
CA LEU A 45 -9.30 8.50 22.48
C LEU A 45 -10.74 9.00 22.64
N SER A 46 -10.87 10.33 22.70
CA SER A 46 -12.16 11.01 22.57
C SER A 46 -12.79 10.74 21.20
N GLN A 47 -14.09 10.95 21.10
CA GLN A 47 -14.82 10.70 19.86
C GLN A 47 -14.35 11.62 18.73
N GLU A 48 -13.94 12.85 19.05
CA GLU A 48 -13.39 13.82 18.11
C GLU A 48 -12.03 13.37 17.55
N GLU A 49 -11.13 12.87 18.40
CA GLU A 49 -9.85 12.32 17.98
C GLU A 49 -10.02 11.06 17.12
N LYS A 50 -10.97 10.18 17.47
CA LYS A 50 -11.29 9.00 16.66
C LYS A 50 -11.78 9.38 15.26
N ASP A 51 -12.66 10.37 15.16
CA ASP A 51 -13.16 10.85 13.87
C ASP A 51 -12.02 11.45 13.04
N GLN A 52 -11.11 12.19 13.67
CA GLN A 52 -9.95 12.79 13.01
C GLN A 52 -8.97 11.74 12.50
N VAL A 53 -8.67 10.72 13.30
CA VAL A 53 -7.81 9.58 12.92
C VAL A 53 -8.45 8.76 11.80
N MET A 54 -9.76 8.48 11.86
CA MET A 54 -10.47 7.79 10.77
C MET A 54 -10.43 8.59 9.47
N GLN A 55 -10.61 9.92 9.54
CA GLN A 55 -10.55 10.80 8.38
C GLN A 55 -9.16 10.83 7.73
N LEU A 56 -8.10 10.88 8.55
CA LEU A 56 -6.71 10.83 8.08
C LEU A 56 -6.36 9.45 7.48
N ARG A 57 -6.84 8.36 8.09
CA ARG A 57 -6.71 7.01 7.56
C ARG A 57 -7.36 6.87 6.18
N ASP A 58 -8.59 7.38 6.03
CA ASP A 58 -9.32 7.36 4.76
C ASP A 58 -8.62 8.21 3.69
N GLN A 59 -8.08 9.38 4.07
CA GLN A 59 -7.26 10.19 3.17
C GLN A 59 -5.99 9.46 2.70
N GLY A 60 -5.29 8.78 3.60
CA GLY A 60 -4.12 7.96 3.26
C GLY A 60 -4.48 6.82 2.29
N MET A 61 -5.61 6.18 2.50
CA MET A 61 -6.12 5.12 1.62
C MET A 61 -6.57 5.63 0.25
N ASP A 62 -7.26 6.78 0.17
CA ASP A 62 -7.63 7.40 -1.11
C ASP A 62 -6.38 7.78 -1.90
N GLN A 63 -5.38 8.38 -1.24
CA GLN A 63 -4.10 8.70 -1.88
C GLN A 63 -3.34 7.45 -2.35
N ASN A 64 -3.32 6.39 -1.55
CA ASN A 64 -2.74 5.11 -1.91
C ASN A 64 -3.43 4.50 -3.15
N SER A 65 -4.76 4.54 -3.18
CA SER A 65 -5.58 4.02 -4.28
C SER A 65 -5.39 4.80 -5.58
N ARG A 66 -5.10 6.10 -5.49
CA ARG A 66 -4.77 6.98 -6.62
C ARG A 66 -3.34 6.81 -7.14
N ALA A 67 -2.57 5.85 -6.60
CA ALA A 67 -1.13 5.72 -6.81
C ALA A 67 -0.36 7.02 -6.51
N SER A 68 -0.93 7.87 -5.64
CA SER A 68 -0.27 9.09 -5.17
C SER A 68 0.82 8.69 -4.19
N THR A 69 2.01 9.23 -4.35
CA THR A 69 3.21 8.85 -3.57
C THR A 69 3.13 9.29 -2.10
N ASP A 70 2.11 10.07 -1.72
CA ASP A 70 2.04 10.81 -0.45
C ASP A 70 1.01 10.25 0.55
N CYS A 71 0.68 8.95 0.46
CA CYS A 71 -0.19 8.30 1.44
C CYS A 71 0.39 8.26 2.86
N GLN A 72 1.71 8.48 3.02
CA GLN A 72 2.37 8.41 4.31
C GLN A 72 2.10 9.62 5.21
N THR A 73 1.96 10.82 4.64
CA THR A 73 1.75 12.05 5.42
C THR A 73 0.50 11.99 6.31
N PRO A 74 -0.71 11.74 5.77
CA PRO A 74 -1.91 11.67 6.60
C PRO A 74 -1.89 10.47 7.57
N LEU A 75 -1.28 9.34 7.17
CA LEU A 75 -1.16 8.16 8.05
C LEU A 75 -0.20 8.42 9.22
N SER A 76 0.90 9.14 9.00
CA SER A 76 1.80 9.54 10.07
C SER A 76 1.14 10.52 11.05
N GLU A 77 0.27 11.40 10.56
CA GLU A 77 -0.49 12.34 11.39
C GLU A 77 -1.55 11.60 12.25
N ALA A 78 -2.22 10.60 11.67
CA ALA A 78 -3.11 9.70 12.40
C ALA A 78 -2.39 8.94 13.52
N LEU A 79 -1.18 8.44 13.24
CA LEU A 79 -0.32 7.79 14.23
C LEU A 79 0.13 8.76 15.34
N ALA A 80 0.38 10.03 15.02
CA ALA A 80 0.76 11.04 16.01
C ALA A 80 -0.36 11.28 17.03
N ILE A 81 -1.60 11.47 16.56
CA ILE A 81 -2.78 11.62 17.41
C ILE A 81 -2.97 10.40 18.31
N LEU A 82 -2.83 9.19 17.75
CA LEU A 82 -2.94 7.94 18.51
C LEU A 82 -1.84 7.78 19.58
N ASN A 83 -0.68 8.39 19.38
CA ASN A 83 0.41 8.42 20.37
C ASN A 83 0.31 9.60 21.35
N GLY A 84 -0.70 10.48 21.21
CA GLY A 84 -0.86 11.68 22.05
C GLY A 84 0.24 12.73 21.83
N GLN A 85 0.79 12.82 20.61
CA GLN A 85 1.81 13.79 20.21
C GLN A 85 1.21 15.01 19.52
#